data_AF-A0A7X4B2S5-F1
#
_entry.id   AF-A0A7X4B2S5-F1
#
_cell.length_a   1.000
_cell.length_b   1.000
_cell.length_c   1.000
_cell.angle_alpha   90.00
_cell.angle_beta   90.00
_cell.angle_gamma   90.00
#
_symmetry.space_group_name_H-M   'P 1'
#
loop_
_entity.id
_entity.type
_entity.pdbx_description
1 polymer ?
#
loop_
_entity_poly.entity_id
_entity_poly.type
_entity_poly.pdbx_seq_one_letter_code
_entity_poly.pdbx_strand_id
1 'polypeptide(L)'
;MDASHTLDSHTRESSVRRTWLFNPFHYLAGGPALAWGLACIILTAWLGGAFDYRYTGTLSFQLSTPTPIWLAIAQGLMAWIVPSALLYLTGRGLSRSRVRLIDVFGTQALARAPGLLVALIVISPPFRDLTTSLIAQGASHFSVAQLAGLTAMGTVMVLLLVWIVLLMYRGFAVSCNVAGGWAIGAFIAAIAVGEVATGATGQLLQGTIAPQPVASVPVQSDQHHRAAQLATRILEGHEQGRFEALSTEEAAEYFRVGFTAEVQRQNHQTIRFLFGAFEGLDYIETRYMDSQPHLLIHRFKGRYGNASRPPEVRVVLDRDGRLAGLWIKPWQDEML
;
A
#
# COMPACT_ATOMS: atom_id res chain seq x y z
N MET A 1 -22.85 -8.71 -54.71
CA MET A 1 -21.86 -7.64 -54.47
C MET A 1 -22.15 -7.05 -53.10
N ASP A 2 -21.65 -7.65 -52.00
CA ASP A 2 -21.63 -6.95 -50.69
C ASP A 2 -20.74 -7.62 -49.60
N ALA A 3 -19.75 -8.41 -50.01
CA ALA A 3 -18.84 -9.08 -49.06
C ALA A 3 -17.48 -8.36 -48.91
N SER A 4 -17.08 -7.54 -49.89
CA SER A 4 -15.81 -6.81 -49.86
C SER A 4 -15.88 -5.50 -49.06
N HIS A 5 -17.06 -4.88 -48.95
CA HIS A 5 -17.23 -3.62 -48.23
C HIS A 5 -17.28 -3.78 -46.70
N THR A 6 -17.68 -4.95 -46.21
CA THR A 6 -17.81 -5.28 -44.78
C THR A 6 -16.50 -5.77 -44.16
N LEU A 7 -15.62 -6.42 -44.93
CA LEU A 7 -14.29 -6.85 -44.45
C LEU A 7 -13.32 -5.67 -44.26
N ASP A 8 -13.41 -4.63 -45.12
CA ASP A 8 -12.52 -3.47 -45.07
C ASP A 8 -12.88 -2.47 -43.95
N SER A 9 -14.14 -2.40 -43.52
CA SER A 9 -14.53 -1.53 -42.40
C SER A 9 -14.04 -2.09 -41.06
N HIS A 10 -14.11 -3.41 -40.85
CA HIS A 10 -13.66 -4.07 -39.63
C HIS A 10 -12.13 -4.04 -39.43
N THR A 11 -11.35 -4.18 -40.50
CA THR A 11 -9.88 -4.08 -40.43
C THR A 11 -9.43 -2.65 -40.12
N ARG A 12 -10.09 -1.63 -40.69
CA ARG A 12 -9.79 -0.22 -40.42
C ARG A 12 -10.10 0.17 -38.98
N GLU A 13 -11.28 -0.20 -38.47
CA GLU A 13 -11.66 0.06 -37.07
C GLU A 13 -10.72 -0.60 -36.06
N SER A 14 -10.34 -1.86 -36.29
CA SER A 14 -9.43 -2.57 -35.38
C SER A 14 -8.03 -1.92 -35.33
N SER A 15 -7.54 -1.38 -36.44
CA SER A 15 -6.25 -0.65 -36.46
C SER A 15 -6.32 0.70 -35.73
N VAL A 16 -7.45 1.41 -35.85
CA VAL A 16 -7.68 2.70 -35.15
C VAL A 16 -7.82 2.48 -33.64
N ARG A 17 -8.59 1.47 -33.20
CA ARG A 17 -8.74 1.14 -31.76
C ARG A 17 -7.41 0.75 -31.12
N ARG A 18 -6.58 -0.03 -31.83
CA ARG A 18 -5.25 -0.43 -31.36
C ARG A 18 -4.30 0.77 -31.27
N THR A 19 -4.35 1.68 -32.24
CA THR A 19 -3.55 2.92 -32.23
C THR A 19 -3.97 3.83 -31.09
N TRP A 20 -5.26 3.94 -30.81
CA TRP A 20 -5.78 4.75 -29.71
C TRP A 20 -5.38 4.20 -28.33
N LEU A 21 -5.44 2.87 -28.11
CA LEU A 21 -5.11 2.25 -26.83
C LEU A 21 -3.62 2.38 -26.45
N PHE A 22 -2.73 2.27 -27.43
CA PHE A 22 -1.29 2.27 -27.19
C PHE A 22 -0.61 3.60 -27.57
N ASN A 23 -1.25 4.46 -28.35
CA ASN A 23 -0.70 5.76 -28.77
C ASN A 23 -1.81 6.82 -28.92
N PRO A 24 -2.52 7.18 -27.83
CA PRO A 24 -3.64 8.12 -27.88
C PRO A 24 -3.20 9.54 -28.25
N PHE A 25 -1.91 9.87 -28.13
CA PHE A 25 -1.38 11.23 -28.25
C PHE A 25 -1.40 11.81 -29.67
N HIS A 26 -1.60 10.98 -30.69
CA HIS A 26 -1.88 11.46 -32.05
C HIS A 26 -3.27 12.08 -32.18
N TYR A 27 -4.23 11.67 -31.34
CA TYR A 27 -5.61 12.11 -31.38
C TYR A 27 -5.94 13.07 -30.22
N LEU A 28 -5.28 12.91 -29.08
CA LEU A 28 -5.54 13.65 -27.85
C LEU A 28 -4.23 14.15 -27.24
N ALA A 29 -3.92 15.43 -27.45
CA ALA A 29 -2.76 16.12 -26.89
C ALA A 29 -3.14 17.52 -26.37
N GLY A 30 -2.23 18.17 -25.64
CA GLY A 30 -2.43 19.51 -25.10
C GLY A 30 -3.54 19.58 -24.05
N GLY A 31 -4.41 20.59 -24.15
CA GLY A 31 -5.47 20.87 -23.15
C GLY A 31 -6.44 19.71 -22.89
N PRO A 32 -7.02 19.06 -23.92
CA PRO A 32 -7.90 17.91 -23.72
C PRO A 32 -7.21 16.72 -23.00
N ALA A 33 -5.96 16.43 -23.36
CA ALA A 33 -5.19 15.37 -22.68
C ALA A 33 -4.91 15.73 -21.22
N LEU A 34 -4.61 17.00 -20.94
CA LEU A 34 -4.44 17.51 -19.59
C LEU A 34 -5.73 17.37 -18.77
N ALA A 35 -6.87 17.76 -19.31
CA ALA A 35 -8.15 17.70 -18.60
C ALA A 35 -8.54 16.26 -18.23
N TRP A 36 -8.53 15.34 -19.21
CA TRP A 36 -8.84 13.93 -18.97
C TRP A 36 -7.81 13.26 -18.06
N GLY A 37 -6.53 13.54 -18.28
CA GLY A 37 -5.44 13.01 -17.45
C GLY A 37 -5.55 13.45 -15.99
N LEU A 38 -5.82 14.74 -15.75
CA LEU A 38 -6.03 15.26 -14.39
C LEU A 38 -7.28 14.67 -13.75
N ALA A 39 -8.38 14.51 -14.49
CA ALA A 39 -9.57 13.85 -13.97
C ALA A 39 -9.26 12.41 -13.51
N CYS A 40 -8.51 11.63 -14.30
CA CYS A 40 -8.05 10.31 -13.90
C CYS A 40 -7.15 10.36 -12.67
N ILE A 41 -6.13 11.23 -12.65
CA ILE A 41 -5.20 11.36 -11.52
C ILE A 41 -5.93 11.71 -10.23
N ILE A 42 -6.83 12.69 -10.28
CA ILE A 42 -7.60 13.14 -9.11
C ILE A 42 -8.53 12.02 -8.65
N LEU A 43 -9.23 11.33 -9.56
CA LEU A 43 -10.11 10.22 -9.19
C LEU A 43 -9.33 9.06 -8.57
N THR A 44 -8.22 8.65 -9.18
CA THR A 44 -7.33 7.61 -8.65
C THR A 44 -6.78 8.02 -7.27
N ALA A 45 -6.35 9.26 -7.09
CA ALA A 45 -5.82 9.73 -5.81
C ALA A 45 -6.91 9.88 -4.74
N TRP A 46 -8.11 10.31 -5.11
CA TRP A 46 -9.27 10.37 -4.23
C TRP A 46 -9.67 8.97 -3.75
N LEU A 47 -9.73 7.98 -4.66
CA LEU A 47 -9.90 6.58 -4.30
C LEU A 47 -8.79 6.11 -3.36
N GLY A 48 -7.56 6.57 -3.55
CA GLY A 48 -6.45 6.32 -2.63
C GLY A 48 -6.72 6.79 -1.21
N GLY A 49 -7.15 8.04 -1.06
CA GLY A 49 -7.53 8.59 0.24
C GLY A 49 -8.75 7.91 0.87
N ALA A 50 -9.69 7.41 0.06
CA ALA A 50 -10.90 6.75 0.54
C ALA A 50 -10.70 5.27 0.92
N PHE A 51 -9.70 4.60 0.32
CA PHE A 51 -9.45 3.17 0.47
C PHE A 51 -8.03 2.85 0.97
N ASP A 52 -7.39 3.82 1.61
CA ASP A 52 -6.13 3.65 2.35
C ASP A 52 -4.96 3.15 1.50
N TYR A 53 -4.78 3.73 0.31
CA TYR A 53 -3.58 3.54 -0.51
C TYR A 53 -3.04 4.86 -1.04
N ARG A 54 -1.74 4.89 -1.37
CA ARG A 54 -1.11 6.10 -1.89
C ARG A 54 -0.02 5.83 -2.92
N TYR A 55 0.19 6.83 -3.78
CA TYR A 55 1.40 6.91 -4.58
C TYR A 55 2.53 7.46 -3.70
N THR A 56 3.63 6.74 -3.62
CA THR A 56 4.85 7.22 -2.95
C THR A 56 5.84 7.83 -3.89
N GLY A 57 5.84 7.42 -5.16
CA GLY A 57 6.74 7.98 -6.16
C GLY A 57 6.03 8.21 -7.48
N THR A 58 6.80 8.28 -8.56
CA THR A 58 6.24 8.44 -9.91
C THR A 58 5.47 7.18 -10.31
N LEU A 59 6.05 6.02 -10.05
CA LEU A 59 5.49 4.70 -10.35
C LEU A 59 5.16 3.91 -9.08
N SER A 60 5.83 4.19 -7.97
CA SER A 60 5.59 3.45 -6.72
C SER A 60 4.23 3.74 -6.10
N PHE A 61 3.63 2.65 -5.64
CA PHE A 61 2.33 2.57 -5.01
C PHE A 61 2.45 1.73 -3.74
N GLN A 62 1.75 2.12 -2.68
CA GLN A 62 1.70 1.35 -1.44
C GLN A 62 0.32 1.40 -0.78
N LEU A 63 -0.07 0.29 -0.16
CA LEU A 63 -1.10 0.31 0.87
C LEU A 63 -0.59 1.13 2.05
N SER A 64 -1.49 1.85 2.70
CA SER A 64 -1.08 2.88 3.62
C SER A 64 -2.08 3.07 4.75
N THR A 65 -1.65 3.68 5.84
CA THR A 65 -2.56 4.05 6.93
C THR A 65 -3.55 5.12 6.46
N PRO A 66 -4.75 5.23 7.08
CA PRO A 66 -5.71 6.26 6.76
C PRO A 66 -5.06 7.63 6.83
N THR A 67 -5.06 8.32 5.69
CA THR A 67 -4.51 9.66 5.56
C THR A 67 -5.58 10.61 5.06
N PRO A 68 -5.50 11.91 5.41
CA PRO A 68 -6.41 12.89 4.87
C PRO A 68 -6.44 12.81 3.33
N ILE A 69 -7.65 12.81 2.76
CA ILE A 69 -7.85 12.70 1.30
C ILE A 69 -7.04 13.76 0.53
N TRP A 70 -6.89 14.96 1.09
CA TRP A 70 -6.09 16.03 0.48
C TRP A 70 -4.63 15.62 0.28
N LEU A 71 -4.05 14.83 1.19
CA LEU A 71 -2.67 14.37 1.10
C LEU A 71 -2.52 13.36 -0.03
N ALA A 72 -3.47 12.41 -0.14
CA ALA A 72 -3.48 11.45 -1.24
C ALA A 72 -3.59 12.16 -2.60
N ILE A 73 -4.47 13.17 -2.71
CA ILE A 73 -4.58 14.01 -3.91
C ILE A 73 -3.28 14.77 -4.19
N ALA A 74 -2.67 15.40 -3.17
CA ALA A 74 -1.41 16.10 -3.32
C ALA A 74 -0.29 15.17 -3.81
N GLN A 75 -0.21 13.95 -3.27
CA GLN A 75 0.76 12.93 -3.70
C GLN A 75 0.51 12.44 -5.12
N GLY A 76 -0.75 12.21 -5.50
CA GLY A 76 -1.11 11.88 -6.88
C GLY A 76 -0.71 12.98 -7.88
N LEU A 77 -0.92 14.24 -7.52
CA LEU A 77 -0.50 15.39 -8.33
C LEU A 77 1.01 15.54 -8.39
N MET A 78 1.73 15.32 -7.27
CA MET A 78 3.19 15.36 -7.25
C MET A 78 3.80 14.29 -8.15
N ALA A 79 3.28 13.06 -8.06
CA ALA A 79 3.70 11.96 -8.90
C ALA A 79 3.56 12.28 -10.39
N TRP A 80 2.66 13.17 -10.78
CA TRP A 80 2.56 13.67 -12.15
C TRP A 80 3.45 14.89 -12.43
N ILE A 81 3.41 15.92 -11.59
CA ILE A 81 4.01 17.23 -11.89
C ILE A 81 5.54 17.17 -11.92
N VAL A 82 6.15 16.42 -11.00
CA VAL A 82 7.60 16.30 -10.86
C VAL A 82 8.23 15.62 -12.08
N PRO A 83 7.82 14.41 -12.48
CA PRO A 83 8.39 13.79 -13.68
C PRO A 83 7.99 14.54 -14.96
N SER A 84 6.82 15.16 -15.04
CA SER A 84 6.45 15.99 -16.21
C SER A 84 7.38 17.18 -16.38
N ALA A 85 7.77 17.84 -15.27
CA ALA A 85 8.72 18.94 -15.30
C ALA A 85 10.12 18.46 -15.73
N LEU A 86 10.60 17.35 -15.19
CA LEU A 86 11.90 16.75 -15.57
C LEU A 86 11.92 16.37 -17.06
N LEU A 87 10.84 15.75 -17.55
CA LEU A 87 10.67 15.40 -18.96
C LEU A 87 10.57 16.64 -19.84
N TYR A 88 9.92 17.71 -19.40
CA TYR A 88 9.88 18.97 -20.14
C TYR A 88 11.27 19.60 -20.27
N LEU A 89 12.05 19.67 -19.18
CA LEU A 89 13.41 20.20 -19.19
C LEU A 89 14.33 19.37 -20.08
N THR A 90 14.27 18.05 -19.93
CA THR A 90 15.04 17.09 -20.74
C THR A 90 14.65 17.18 -22.22
N GLY A 91 13.35 17.19 -22.50
CA GLY A 91 12.81 17.31 -23.85
C GLY A 91 13.21 18.61 -24.52
N ARG A 92 13.26 19.73 -23.78
CA ARG A 92 13.77 21.00 -24.30
C ARG A 92 15.25 20.95 -24.67
N GLY A 93 16.07 20.20 -23.95
CA GLY A 93 17.49 20.04 -24.26
C GLY A 93 17.73 19.13 -25.47
N LEU A 94 16.92 18.08 -25.65
CA LEU A 94 17.09 17.11 -26.73
C LEU A 94 16.32 17.46 -28.02
N SER A 95 15.23 18.23 -27.91
CA SER A 95 14.35 18.49 -29.05
C SER A 95 15.00 19.43 -30.07
N ARG A 96 14.81 19.10 -31.35
CA ARG A 96 15.12 19.99 -32.47
C ARG A 96 14.02 21.02 -32.74
N SER A 97 12.93 20.99 -31.98
CA SER A 97 11.72 21.77 -32.22
C SER A 97 11.21 22.44 -30.94
N ARG A 98 10.18 23.28 -31.08
CA ARG A 98 9.59 24.00 -29.95
C ARG A 98 8.74 23.06 -29.09
N VAL A 99 9.23 22.74 -27.90
CA VAL A 99 8.49 21.94 -26.89
C VAL A 99 7.47 22.83 -26.17
N ARG A 100 6.20 22.47 -26.26
CA ARG A 100 5.11 23.17 -25.55
C ARG A 100 4.86 22.51 -24.20
N LEU A 101 4.78 23.31 -23.15
CA LEU A 101 4.58 22.82 -21.79
C LEU A 101 3.27 22.05 -21.66
N ILE A 102 2.18 22.60 -22.22
CA ILE A 102 0.86 21.95 -22.17
C ILE A 102 0.82 20.59 -22.88
N ASP A 103 1.64 20.38 -23.91
CA ASP A 103 1.70 19.10 -24.61
C ASP A 103 2.38 18.05 -23.75
N VAL A 104 3.53 18.37 -23.13
CA VAL A 104 4.23 17.44 -22.24
C VAL A 104 3.37 17.12 -21.02
N PHE A 105 2.89 18.14 -20.30
CA PHE A 105 2.12 17.93 -19.08
C PHE A 105 0.78 17.22 -19.37
N GLY A 106 0.13 17.55 -20.48
CA GLY A 106 -1.12 16.92 -20.89
C GLY A 106 -0.95 15.45 -21.29
N THR A 107 0.06 15.12 -22.09
CA THR A 107 0.30 13.72 -22.48
C THR A 107 0.79 12.88 -21.30
N GLN A 108 1.62 13.43 -20.41
CA GLN A 108 2.03 12.75 -19.19
C GLN A 108 0.87 12.54 -18.20
N ALA A 109 -0.07 13.50 -18.11
CA ALA A 109 -1.28 13.32 -17.30
C ALA A 109 -2.12 12.16 -17.85
N LEU A 110 -2.41 12.18 -19.16
CA LEU A 110 -3.24 11.17 -19.81
C LEU A 110 -2.59 9.78 -19.81
N ALA A 111 -1.26 9.70 -19.89
CA ALA A 111 -0.51 8.43 -19.81
C ALA A 111 -0.77 7.66 -18.51
N ARG A 112 -1.24 8.34 -17.46
CA ARG A 112 -1.60 7.73 -16.17
C ARG A 112 -3.02 7.17 -16.12
N ALA A 113 -3.83 7.34 -17.16
CA ALA A 113 -5.21 6.84 -17.20
C ALA A 113 -5.34 5.33 -16.87
N PRO A 114 -4.45 4.42 -17.32
CA PRO A 114 -4.50 3.02 -16.89
C PRO A 114 -4.31 2.82 -15.38
N GLY A 115 -3.76 3.79 -14.66
CA GLY A 115 -3.66 3.80 -13.19
C GLY A 115 -5.04 3.75 -12.51
N LEU A 116 -6.11 4.19 -13.19
CA LEU A 116 -7.47 4.01 -12.67
C LEU A 116 -7.87 2.53 -12.62
N LEU A 117 -7.41 1.70 -13.56
CA LEU A 117 -7.65 0.25 -13.51
C LEU A 117 -6.90 -0.39 -12.34
N VAL A 118 -5.67 0.07 -12.07
CA VAL A 118 -4.91 -0.35 -10.88
C VAL A 118 -5.68 -0.01 -9.60
N ALA A 119 -6.21 1.22 -9.51
CA ALA A 119 -7.05 1.62 -8.39
C ALA A 119 -8.29 0.72 -8.22
N LEU A 120 -9.00 0.40 -9.31
CA LEU A 120 -10.17 -0.47 -9.27
C LEU A 120 -9.83 -1.89 -8.78
N ILE A 121 -8.67 -2.41 -9.17
CA ILE A 121 -8.16 -3.70 -8.67
C ILE A 121 -7.89 -3.62 -7.17
N VAL A 122 -7.20 -2.57 -6.71
CA VAL A 122 -6.80 -2.41 -5.31
C VAL A 122 -8.02 -2.29 -4.38
N ILE A 123 -9.06 -1.56 -4.79
CA ILE A 123 -10.26 -1.38 -3.97
C ILE A 123 -11.17 -2.62 -3.98
N SER A 124 -10.91 -3.58 -4.87
CA SER A 124 -11.76 -4.77 -4.99
C SER A 124 -11.64 -5.67 -3.75
N PRO A 125 -12.74 -6.28 -3.27
CA PRO A 125 -12.69 -7.19 -2.14
C PRO A 125 -11.67 -8.33 -2.30
N PRO A 126 -11.55 -9.00 -3.45
CA PRO A 126 -10.56 -10.06 -3.63
C PRO A 126 -9.12 -9.60 -3.39
N PHE A 127 -8.76 -8.38 -3.81
CA PHE A 127 -7.44 -7.84 -3.56
C PHE A 127 -7.24 -7.53 -2.07
N ARG A 128 -8.22 -6.89 -1.44
CA ARG A 128 -8.13 -6.48 -0.04
C ARG A 128 -8.10 -7.67 0.91
N ASP A 129 -8.92 -8.69 0.68
CA ASP A 129 -8.96 -9.89 1.52
C ASP A 129 -7.63 -10.67 1.44
N LEU A 130 -7.11 -10.81 0.22
CA LEU A 130 -5.85 -11.50 -0.04
C LEU A 130 -4.66 -10.75 0.58
N THR A 131 -4.59 -9.43 0.39
CA THR A 131 -3.50 -8.61 0.96
C THR A 131 -3.59 -8.50 2.47
N THR A 132 -4.79 -8.38 3.05
CA THR A 132 -4.99 -8.39 4.51
C THR A 132 -4.57 -9.72 5.10
N SER A 133 -4.94 -10.84 4.47
CA SER A 133 -4.50 -12.18 4.88
C SER A 133 -2.98 -12.33 4.80
N LEU A 134 -2.35 -11.74 3.78
CA LEU A 134 -0.90 -11.83 3.55
C LEU A 134 -0.14 -11.08 4.65
N ILE A 135 -0.64 -9.90 5.01
CA ILE A 135 -0.09 -9.09 6.09
C ILE A 135 -0.31 -9.77 7.45
N ALA A 136 -1.51 -10.32 7.69
CA ALA A 136 -1.87 -10.90 8.98
C ALA A 136 -1.19 -12.24 9.27
N GLN A 137 -1.07 -13.11 8.26
CA GLN A 137 -0.63 -14.49 8.44
C GLN A 137 0.72 -14.79 7.79
N GLY A 138 1.22 -13.92 6.91
CA GLY A 138 2.42 -14.18 6.12
C GLY A 138 2.17 -15.17 4.97
N ALA A 139 3.08 -15.17 4.00
CA ALA A 139 2.94 -15.97 2.77
C ALA A 139 2.97 -17.50 3.01
N SER A 140 3.55 -17.96 4.13
CA SER A 140 3.70 -19.39 4.45
C SER A 140 2.38 -20.09 4.78
N HIS A 141 1.32 -19.34 5.08
CA HIS A 141 0.00 -19.89 5.42
C HIS A 141 -0.98 -19.85 4.24
N PHE A 142 -0.52 -19.43 3.06
CA PHE A 142 -1.37 -19.31 1.90
C PHE A 142 -1.54 -20.66 1.20
N SER A 143 -2.78 -20.98 0.86
CA SER A 143 -3.06 -22.09 -0.06
C SER A 143 -2.47 -21.82 -1.45
N VAL A 144 -2.23 -22.88 -2.22
CA VAL A 144 -1.78 -22.77 -3.63
C VAL A 144 -2.71 -21.89 -4.46
N ALA A 145 -4.02 -21.95 -4.21
CA ALA A 145 -5.01 -21.11 -4.88
C ALA A 145 -4.85 -19.63 -4.55
N GLN A 146 -4.59 -19.28 -3.28
CA GLN A 146 -4.32 -17.89 -2.87
C GLN A 146 -3.00 -17.36 -3.44
N LEU A 147 -1.95 -18.18 -3.46
CA LEU A 147 -0.67 -17.82 -4.08
C LEU A 147 -0.81 -17.62 -5.60
N ALA A 148 -1.56 -18.50 -6.28
CA ALA A 148 -1.87 -18.35 -7.69
C ALA A 148 -2.68 -17.07 -7.95
N GLY A 149 -3.68 -16.78 -7.11
CA GLY A 149 -4.46 -15.54 -7.17
C GLY A 149 -3.60 -14.29 -6.97
N LEU A 150 -2.72 -14.28 -5.97
CA LEU A 150 -1.78 -13.18 -5.72
C LEU A 150 -0.84 -12.95 -6.90
N THR A 151 -0.30 -14.04 -7.45
CA THR A 151 0.61 -14.00 -8.59
C THR A 151 -0.09 -13.50 -9.85
N ALA A 152 -1.30 -13.99 -10.13
CA ALA A 152 -2.09 -13.54 -11.26
C ALA A 152 -2.43 -12.05 -11.16
N MET A 153 -2.87 -11.59 -9.98
CA MET A 153 -3.20 -10.19 -9.73
C MET A 153 -1.96 -9.30 -9.85
N GLY A 154 -0.84 -9.70 -9.24
CA GLY A 154 0.43 -8.99 -9.35
C GLY A 154 0.91 -8.89 -10.80
N THR A 155 0.75 -9.96 -11.58
CA THR A 155 1.08 -9.95 -13.01
C THR A 155 0.23 -8.94 -13.78
N VAL A 156 -1.08 -8.89 -13.55
CA VAL A 156 -1.96 -7.90 -14.18
C VAL A 156 -1.54 -6.48 -13.81
N MET A 157 -1.23 -6.22 -12.53
CA MET A 157 -0.76 -4.90 -12.10
C MET A 157 0.56 -4.50 -12.75
N VAL A 158 1.51 -5.44 -12.91
CA VAL A 158 2.77 -5.20 -13.62
C VAL A 158 2.52 -4.89 -15.10
N LEU A 159 1.60 -5.60 -15.76
CA LEU A 159 1.25 -5.31 -17.16
C LEU A 159 0.62 -3.92 -17.31
N LEU A 160 -0.24 -3.50 -16.38
CA LEU A 160 -0.79 -2.14 -16.35
C LEU A 160 0.31 -1.10 -16.12
N LEU A 161 1.27 -1.38 -15.25
CA LEU A 161 2.42 -0.50 -15.02
C LEU A 161 3.28 -0.36 -16.29
N VAL A 162 3.58 -1.48 -16.97
CA VAL A 162 4.28 -1.46 -18.26
C VAL A 162 3.51 -0.63 -19.28
N TRP A 163 2.18 -0.75 -19.32
CA TRP A 163 1.35 0.05 -20.21
C TRP A 163 1.44 1.55 -19.89
N ILE A 164 1.39 1.94 -18.60
CA ILE A 164 1.60 3.33 -18.18
C ILE A 164 2.95 3.85 -18.65
N VAL A 165 4.04 3.10 -18.40
CA VAL A 165 5.40 3.51 -18.80
C VAL A 165 5.53 3.65 -20.32
N LEU A 166 4.94 2.73 -21.09
CA LEU A 166 4.90 2.81 -22.56
C LEU A 166 4.16 4.07 -23.03
N LEU A 167 3.02 4.39 -22.42
CA LEU A 167 2.28 5.61 -22.73
C LEU A 167 3.09 6.86 -22.34
N MET A 168 3.74 6.87 -21.17
CA MET A 168 4.57 7.99 -20.73
C MET A 168 5.70 8.27 -21.72
N TYR A 169 6.41 7.23 -22.17
CA TYR A 169 7.46 7.37 -23.17
C TYR A 169 6.92 7.88 -24.52
N ARG A 170 5.80 7.32 -25.00
CA ARG A 170 5.18 7.78 -26.25
C ARG A 170 4.70 9.23 -26.17
N GLY A 171 4.12 9.63 -25.05
CA GLY A 171 3.75 11.02 -24.79
C GLY A 171 4.96 11.95 -24.83
N PHE A 172 6.05 11.55 -24.17
CA PHE A 172 7.32 12.29 -24.20
C PHE A 172 7.89 12.41 -25.62
N ALA A 173 7.98 11.30 -26.35
CA ALA A 173 8.51 11.25 -27.72
C ALA A 173 7.70 12.12 -28.68
N VAL A 174 6.36 12.06 -28.61
CA VAL A 174 5.46 12.87 -29.44
C VAL A 174 5.53 14.35 -29.05
N SER A 175 5.40 14.69 -27.77
CA SER A 175 5.38 16.09 -27.31
C SER A 175 6.71 16.81 -27.47
N CYS A 176 7.83 16.08 -27.41
CA CYS A 176 9.16 16.66 -27.57
C CYS A 176 9.75 16.43 -28.97
N ASN A 177 9.07 15.69 -29.85
CA ASN A 177 9.58 15.31 -31.16
C ASN A 177 11.01 14.72 -31.08
N VAL A 178 11.18 13.73 -30.19
CA VAL A 178 12.46 13.04 -29.93
C VAL A 178 12.34 11.56 -30.23
N ALA A 179 13.44 10.93 -30.66
CA ALA A 179 13.48 9.52 -31.00
C ALA A 179 14.88 8.92 -30.79
N GLY A 180 14.96 7.59 -30.81
CA GLY A 180 16.21 6.83 -30.71
C GLY A 180 16.66 6.53 -29.28
N GLY A 181 17.79 5.84 -29.14
CA GLY A 181 18.30 5.37 -27.85
C GLY A 181 18.59 6.48 -26.85
N TRP A 182 19.07 7.63 -27.30
CA TRP A 182 19.28 8.81 -26.45
C TRP A 182 17.99 9.32 -25.81
N ALA A 183 16.88 9.32 -26.55
CA ALA A 183 15.58 9.72 -26.01
C ALA A 183 15.07 8.72 -24.96
N ILE A 184 15.28 7.42 -25.18
CA ILE A 184 14.93 6.36 -24.22
C ILE A 184 15.76 6.52 -22.94
N GLY A 185 17.08 6.68 -23.06
CA GLY A 185 17.96 6.85 -21.90
C GLY A 185 17.62 8.10 -21.10
N ALA A 186 17.34 9.21 -21.77
CA ALA A 186 16.94 10.46 -21.14
C ALA A 186 15.58 10.34 -20.43
N PHE A 187 14.62 9.64 -21.03
CA PHE A 187 13.33 9.33 -20.41
C PHE A 187 13.51 8.48 -19.14
N ILE A 188 14.27 7.38 -19.21
CA ILE A 188 14.53 6.51 -18.05
C ILE A 188 15.19 7.30 -16.92
N ALA A 189 16.20 8.12 -17.23
CA ALA A 189 16.86 8.96 -16.25
C ALA A 189 15.89 9.96 -15.59
N ALA A 190 15.05 10.64 -16.38
CA ALA A 190 14.05 11.57 -15.86
C ALA A 190 13.01 10.89 -14.96
N ILE A 191 12.55 9.69 -15.31
CA ILE A 191 11.62 8.92 -14.47
C ILE A 191 12.29 8.43 -13.19
N ALA A 192 13.52 7.93 -13.25
CA ALA A 192 14.26 7.48 -12.07
C ALA A 192 14.52 8.63 -11.08
N VAL A 193 14.93 9.80 -11.59
CA VAL A 193 15.07 11.01 -10.76
C VAL A 193 13.72 11.47 -10.22
N GLY A 194 12.67 11.42 -11.04
CA GLY A 194 11.30 11.74 -10.62
C GLY A 194 10.77 10.82 -9.53
N GLU A 195 11.12 9.54 -9.56
CA GLU A 195 10.78 8.55 -8.54
C GLU A 195 11.35 8.96 -7.18
N VAL A 196 12.67 9.21 -7.12
CA VAL A 196 13.37 9.60 -5.89
C VAL A 196 12.88 10.95 -5.38
N ALA A 197 12.74 11.94 -6.27
CA ALA A 197 12.30 13.28 -5.89
C ALA A 197 10.86 13.29 -5.35
N THR A 198 9.96 12.55 -6.00
CA THR A 198 8.57 12.40 -5.54
C THR A 198 8.53 11.66 -4.20
N GLY A 199 9.32 10.58 -4.06
CA GLY A 199 9.47 9.81 -2.83
C GLY A 199 9.90 10.65 -1.64
N ALA A 200 11.01 11.38 -1.78
CA ALA A 200 11.52 12.25 -0.74
C ALA A 200 10.52 13.36 -0.36
N THR A 201 9.89 13.99 -1.35
CA THR A 201 8.88 15.03 -1.10
C THR A 201 7.65 14.46 -0.40
N GLY A 202 7.22 13.26 -0.77
CA GLY A 202 6.11 12.55 -0.14
C GLY A 202 6.38 12.20 1.32
N GLN A 203 7.60 11.80 1.66
CA GLN A 203 8.02 11.56 3.05
C GLN A 203 8.06 12.86 3.86
N LEU A 204 8.60 13.93 3.29
CA LEU A 204 8.62 15.25 3.95
C LEU A 204 7.20 15.78 4.22
N LEU A 205 6.30 15.66 3.26
CA LEU A 205 4.89 16.07 3.42
C LEU A 205 4.13 15.23 4.44
N GLN A 206 4.54 13.99 4.68
CA GLN A 206 3.99 13.18 5.77
C GLN A 206 4.56 13.62 7.12
N GLY A 207 5.86 13.92 7.19
CA GLY A 207 6.50 14.40 8.41
C GLY A 207 5.99 15.76 8.90
N THR A 208 5.41 16.58 8.01
CA THR A 208 4.78 17.86 8.38
C THR A 208 3.34 17.72 8.86
N ILE A 209 2.70 16.58 8.59
CA ILE A 209 1.41 16.25 9.19
C ILE A 209 1.73 15.76 10.59
N ALA A 210 1.44 16.61 11.60
CA ALA A 210 1.39 16.14 12.97
C ALA A 210 0.60 14.83 12.97
N PRO A 211 1.09 13.75 13.60
CA PRO A 211 0.33 12.51 13.69
C PRO A 211 -1.08 12.91 14.04
N GLN A 212 -2.04 12.59 13.17
CA GLN A 212 -3.43 12.89 13.45
C GLN A 212 -3.62 12.42 14.89
N PRO A 213 -4.07 13.29 15.83
CA PRO A 213 -4.52 12.77 17.09
C PRO A 213 -5.64 11.84 16.67
N VAL A 214 -5.34 10.55 16.64
CA VAL A 214 -6.35 9.50 16.61
C VAL A 214 -7.25 9.98 17.71
N ALA A 215 -8.47 10.41 17.35
CA ALA A 215 -9.41 10.93 18.31
C ALA A 215 -9.28 9.99 19.49
N SER A 216 -8.82 10.51 20.63
CA SER A 216 -8.77 9.73 21.85
C SER A 216 -10.24 9.56 22.18
N VAL A 217 -10.89 8.62 21.49
CA VAL A 217 -12.02 7.90 22.02
C VAL A 217 -11.51 7.55 23.40
N PRO A 218 -12.12 8.07 24.48
CA PRO A 218 -11.65 7.80 25.82
C PRO A 218 -11.51 6.28 25.88
N VAL A 219 -10.25 5.81 25.93
CA VAL A 219 -9.94 4.39 25.94
C VAL A 219 -10.72 3.89 27.14
N GLN A 220 -11.81 3.17 26.86
CA GLN A 220 -12.67 2.64 27.90
C GLN A 220 -11.74 1.94 28.89
N SER A 221 -11.81 2.37 30.16
CA SER A 221 -10.99 1.88 31.26
C SER A 221 -11.04 0.34 31.39
N ASP A 222 -12.00 -0.31 30.76
CA ASP A 222 -12.28 -1.73 30.95
C ASP A 222 -11.52 -2.63 29.97
N GLN A 223 -11.17 -2.15 28.78
CA GLN A 223 -10.54 -3.00 27.75
C GLN A 223 -9.06 -3.29 28.00
N HIS A 224 -8.30 -2.35 28.58
CA HIS A 224 -6.91 -2.63 28.95
C HIS A 224 -6.80 -3.60 30.15
N HIS A 225 -7.77 -3.57 31.08
CA HIS A 225 -7.88 -4.59 32.13
C HIS A 225 -8.13 -5.97 31.54
N ARG A 226 -9.05 -6.08 30.57
CA ARG A 226 -9.30 -7.33 29.84
C ARG A 226 -8.06 -7.82 29.09
N ALA A 227 -7.36 -6.92 28.41
CA ALA A 227 -6.10 -7.24 27.73
C ALA A 227 -5.03 -7.77 28.71
N ALA A 228 -4.87 -7.11 29.86
CA ALA A 228 -3.94 -7.52 30.91
C ALA A 228 -4.33 -8.89 31.50
N GLN A 229 -5.61 -9.11 31.78
CA GLN A 229 -6.12 -10.39 32.30
C GLN A 229 -5.89 -11.54 31.32
N LEU A 230 -6.23 -11.34 30.04
CA LEU A 230 -6.03 -12.36 29.00
C LEU A 230 -4.54 -12.70 28.84
N ALA A 231 -3.68 -11.69 28.74
CA ALA A 231 -2.24 -11.91 28.60
C ALA A 231 -1.63 -12.57 29.85
N THR A 232 -1.98 -12.10 31.05
CA THR A 232 -1.49 -12.69 32.31
C THR A 232 -1.91 -14.14 32.43
N ARG A 233 -3.19 -14.46 32.20
CA ARG A 233 -3.70 -15.83 32.23
C ARG A 233 -2.97 -16.75 31.25
N ILE A 234 -2.74 -16.29 30.02
CA ILE A 234 -2.03 -17.07 29.00
C ILE A 234 -0.58 -17.30 29.43
N LEU A 235 0.15 -16.25 29.80
CA LEU A 235 1.57 -16.33 30.09
C LEU A 235 1.86 -17.08 31.40
N GLU A 236 1.08 -16.86 32.46
CA GLU A 236 1.17 -17.66 33.70
C GLU A 236 0.74 -19.11 33.46
N GLY A 237 -0.27 -19.33 32.62
CA GLY A 237 -0.69 -20.66 32.19
C GLY A 237 0.49 -21.41 31.55
N HIS A 238 1.22 -20.75 30.65
CA HIS A 238 2.40 -21.33 29.99
C HIS A 238 3.53 -21.67 30.98
N GLU A 239 3.80 -20.79 31.97
CA GLU A 239 4.76 -21.08 33.04
C GLU A 239 4.38 -22.32 33.87
N GLN A 240 3.08 -22.62 33.97
CA GLN A 240 2.54 -23.78 34.66
C GLN A 240 2.36 -25.00 33.74
N GLY A 241 2.81 -24.93 32.49
CA GLY A 241 2.68 -26.00 31.50
C GLY A 241 1.27 -26.16 30.91
N ARG A 242 0.37 -25.19 31.12
CA ARG A 242 -1.00 -25.18 30.59
C ARG A 242 -1.03 -24.45 29.24
N PHE A 243 -1.27 -25.20 28.18
CA PHE A 243 -1.34 -24.70 26.79
C PHE A 243 -2.74 -24.93 26.21
N GLU A 244 -3.74 -24.26 26.79
CA GLU A 244 -5.15 -24.46 26.47
C GLU A 244 -5.57 -23.69 25.21
N ALA A 245 -6.55 -24.23 24.48
CA ALA A 245 -7.16 -23.52 23.37
C ALA A 245 -8.06 -22.39 23.89
N LEU A 246 -7.95 -21.20 23.28
CA LEU A 246 -8.77 -20.05 23.65
C LEU A 246 -10.23 -20.23 23.22
N SER A 247 -11.18 -19.83 24.05
CA SER A 247 -12.62 -19.92 23.74
C SER A 247 -13.04 -18.91 22.65
N THR A 248 -14.25 -19.07 22.09
CA THR A 248 -14.79 -18.16 21.06
C THR A 248 -15.13 -16.78 21.63
N GLU A 249 -15.19 -16.66 22.95
CA GLU A 249 -15.38 -15.41 23.68
C GLU A 249 -14.04 -14.72 24.00
N GLU A 250 -12.95 -15.49 24.00
CA GLU A 250 -11.62 -15.02 24.37
C GLU A 250 -10.80 -14.56 23.17
N ALA A 251 -10.98 -15.18 22.00
CA ALA A 251 -10.16 -14.92 20.82
C ALA A 251 -10.96 -14.97 19.52
N ALA A 252 -10.55 -14.13 18.57
CA ALA A 252 -11.11 -14.15 17.21
C ALA A 252 -10.80 -15.50 16.53
N GLU A 253 -11.69 -15.94 15.65
CA GLU A 253 -11.61 -17.26 15.01
C GLU A 253 -10.25 -17.48 14.32
N TYR A 254 -9.80 -16.49 13.54
CA TYR A 254 -8.52 -16.56 12.84
C TYR A 254 -7.33 -16.68 13.81
N PHE A 255 -7.39 -16.03 14.98
CA PHE A 255 -6.33 -16.11 15.98
C PHE A 255 -6.32 -17.50 16.64
N ARG A 256 -7.50 -18.04 16.98
CA ARG A 256 -7.64 -19.38 17.57
C ARG A 256 -7.08 -20.49 16.69
N VAL A 257 -7.29 -20.40 15.38
CA VAL A 257 -6.80 -21.41 14.43
C VAL A 257 -5.26 -21.45 14.42
N GLY A 258 -4.59 -20.30 14.53
CA GLY A 258 -3.13 -20.22 14.56
C GLY A 258 -2.51 -20.45 15.95
N PHE A 259 -3.24 -20.17 17.03
CA PHE A 259 -2.73 -20.20 18.41
C PHE A 259 -2.95 -21.57 19.09
N THR A 260 -2.50 -22.64 18.43
CA THR A 260 -2.64 -24.03 18.93
C THR A 260 -1.75 -24.30 20.13
N ALA A 261 -2.05 -25.36 20.91
CA ALA A 261 -1.26 -25.75 22.09
C ALA A 261 0.23 -25.98 21.76
N GLU A 262 0.53 -26.50 20.57
CA GLU A 262 1.91 -26.72 20.13
C GLU A 262 2.64 -25.41 19.82
N VAL A 263 1.98 -24.51 19.10
CA VAL A 263 2.51 -23.15 18.84
C VAL A 263 2.73 -22.40 20.13
N GLN A 264 1.80 -22.49 21.08
CA GLN A 264 1.94 -21.89 22.40
C GLN A 264 3.15 -22.45 23.16
N ARG A 265 3.37 -23.77 23.14
CA ARG A 265 4.52 -24.43 23.77
C ARG A 265 5.84 -23.99 23.15
N GLN A 266 5.94 -24.00 21.82
CA GLN A 266 7.14 -23.59 21.09
C GLN A 266 7.48 -22.11 21.34
N ASN A 267 6.45 -21.24 21.33
CA ASN A 267 6.62 -19.83 21.64
C ASN A 267 7.08 -19.63 23.08
N HIS A 268 6.44 -20.31 24.05
CA HIS A 268 6.83 -20.24 25.45
C HIS A 268 8.30 -20.64 25.67
N GLN A 269 8.76 -21.74 25.06
CA GLN A 269 10.16 -22.16 25.16
C GLN A 269 11.12 -21.09 24.63
N THR A 270 10.78 -20.48 23.49
CA THR A 270 11.59 -19.41 22.88
C THR A 270 11.62 -18.15 23.76
N ILE A 271 10.47 -17.72 24.26
CA ILE A 271 10.34 -16.56 25.14
C ILE A 271 11.10 -16.80 26.45
N ARG A 272 10.94 -17.98 27.05
CA ARG A 272 11.63 -18.35 28.29
C ARG A 272 13.14 -18.37 28.11
N PHE A 273 13.63 -18.84 26.97
CA PHE A 273 15.05 -18.79 26.63
C PHE A 273 15.58 -17.36 26.50
N LEU A 274 14.82 -16.47 25.86
CA LEU A 274 15.24 -15.09 25.60
C LEU A 274 15.12 -14.15 26.80
N PHE A 275 14.04 -14.27 27.57
CA PHE A 275 13.65 -13.29 28.59
C PHE A 275 13.60 -13.87 30.01
N GLY A 276 13.54 -15.21 30.16
CA GLY A 276 13.37 -15.87 31.45
C GLY A 276 11.90 -16.19 31.77
N ALA A 277 11.62 -16.52 33.03
CA ALA A 277 10.25 -16.80 33.47
C ALA A 277 9.43 -15.51 33.54
N PHE A 278 8.15 -15.58 33.15
CA PHE A 278 7.21 -14.46 33.25
C PHE A 278 6.84 -14.15 34.70
N GLU A 279 6.83 -12.87 35.08
CA GLU A 279 6.56 -12.38 36.43
C GLU A 279 5.45 -11.32 36.50
N GLY A 280 5.02 -10.78 35.36
CA GLY A 280 3.89 -9.85 35.30
C GLY A 280 3.96 -8.83 34.18
N LEU A 281 2.97 -7.93 34.17
CA LEU A 281 2.81 -6.87 33.17
C LEU A 281 2.68 -5.50 33.85
N ASP A 282 3.32 -4.52 33.25
CA ASP A 282 3.13 -3.10 33.56
C ASP A 282 2.51 -2.40 32.35
N TYR A 283 1.30 -1.87 32.52
CA TYR A 283 0.60 -1.17 31.44
C TYR A 283 1.33 0.11 31.05
N ILE A 284 1.45 0.36 29.75
CA ILE A 284 2.06 1.58 29.22
C ILE A 284 1.04 2.43 28.47
N GLU A 285 0.44 1.88 27.42
CA GLU A 285 -0.47 2.63 26.58
C GLU A 285 -1.42 1.73 25.78
N THR A 286 -2.45 2.34 25.22
CA THR A 286 -3.36 1.73 24.27
C THR A 286 -3.49 2.63 23.07
N ARG A 287 -3.35 2.06 21.86
CA ARG A 287 -3.53 2.79 20.61
C ARG A 287 -4.33 1.94 19.64
N TYR A 288 -5.05 2.58 18.74
CA TYR A 288 -5.58 1.89 17.58
C TYR A 288 -4.44 1.47 16.67
N MET A 289 -4.62 0.35 15.98
CA MET A 289 -3.69 -0.03 14.91
C MET A 289 -3.92 0.89 13.72
N ASP A 290 -2.90 1.64 13.31
CA ASP A 290 -3.05 2.64 12.23
C ASP A 290 -3.54 2.02 10.92
N SER A 291 -3.19 0.76 10.63
CA SER A 291 -3.66 0.04 9.45
C SER A 291 -5.04 -0.62 9.60
N GLN A 292 -5.52 -0.77 10.84
CA GLN A 292 -6.76 -1.48 11.18
C GLN A 292 -7.43 -0.81 12.39
N PRO A 293 -8.18 0.30 12.19
CA PRO A 293 -8.71 1.11 13.29
C PRO A 293 -9.81 0.42 14.12
N HIS A 294 -10.19 -0.80 13.75
CA HIS A 294 -11.07 -1.66 14.53
C HIS A 294 -10.31 -2.55 15.54
N LEU A 295 -8.98 -2.53 15.50
CA LEU A 295 -8.11 -3.24 16.43
C LEU A 295 -7.45 -2.26 17.40
N LEU A 296 -7.41 -2.65 18.66
CA LEU A 296 -6.79 -1.92 19.75
C LEU A 296 -5.54 -2.65 20.20
N ILE A 297 -4.41 -1.97 20.10
CA ILE A 297 -3.11 -2.41 20.58
C ILE A 297 -2.93 -1.92 22.01
N HIS A 298 -2.87 -2.85 22.96
CA HIS A 298 -2.47 -2.60 24.33
C HIS A 298 -1.01 -3.01 24.51
N ARG A 299 -0.18 -2.07 24.94
CA ARG A 299 1.25 -2.29 25.17
C ARG A 299 1.51 -2.40 26.66
N PHE A 300 2.23 -3.44 27.03
CA PHE A 300 2.72 -3.66 28.37
C PHE A 300 4.23 -3.84 28.35
N LYS A 301 4.91 -3.41 29.40
CA LYS A 301 6.25 -3.89 29.72
C LYS A 301 6.12 -5.20 30.47
N GLY A 302 6.67 -6.27 29.89
CA GLY A 302 6.73 -7.57 30.54
C GLY A 302 7.84 -7.60 31.57
N ARG A 303 7.54 -8.08 32.77
CA ARG A 303 8.55 -8.44 33.77
C ARG A 303 8.92 -9.90 33.57
N TYR A 304 10.20 -10.15 33.33
CA TYR A 304 10.74 -11.48 33.16
C TYR A 304 12.08 -11.61 33.89
N GLY A 305 12.33 -12.76 34.52
CA GLY A 305 13.45 -12.92 35.47
C GLY A 305 14.87 -12.76 34.90
N ASN A 306 15.07 -12.94 33.59
CA ASN A 306 16.40 -12.83 32.96
C ASN A 306 16.52 -11.62 32.01
N ALA A 307 15.49 -10.77 31.91
CA ALA A 307 15.46 -9.68 30.94
C ALA A 307 16.18 -8.44 31.47
N SER A 308 17.33 -8.09 30.87
CA SER A 308 18.08 -6.86 31.20
C SER A 308 17.33 -5.57 30.83
N ARG A 309 16.38 -5.67 29.88
CA ARG A 309 15.38 -4.64 29.56
C ARG A 309 14.01 -5.32 29.44
N PRO A 310 12.94 -4.73 30.00
CA PRO A 310 11.62 -5.34 29.94
C PRO A 310 11.15 -5.42 28.47
N PRO A 311 10.80 -6.60 27.94
CA PRO A 311 10.25 -6.71 26.60
C PRO A 311 8.86 -6.09 26.50
N GLU A 312 8.44 -5.75 25.29
CA GLU A 312 7.06 -5.38 25.00
C GLU A 312 6.19 -6.64 24.92
N VAL A 313 5.15 -6.70 25.75
CA VAL A 313 4.03 -7.62 25.58
C VAL A 313 2.91 -6.83 24.91
N ARG A 314 2.62 -7.17 23.66
CA ARG A 314 1.63 -6.51 22.82
C ARG A 314 0.40 -7.38 22.73
N VAL A 315 -0.72 -6.87 23.23
CA VAL A 315 -2.02 -7.53 23.17
C VAL A 315 -2.91 -6.75 22.23
N VAL A 316 -3.46 -7.40 21.22
CA VAL A 316 -4.36 -6.76 20.27
C VAL A 316 -5.76 -7.32 20.46
N LEU A 317 -6.72 -6.44 20.72
CA LEU A 317 -8.13 -6.78 20.86
C LEU A 317 -8.94 -6.24 19.68
N ASP A 318 -9.95 -6.98 19.25
CA ASP A 318 -10.98 -6.47 18.34
C ASP A 318 -12.03 -5.61 19.07
N ARG A 319 -13.03 -5.12 18.33
CA ARG A 319 -14.12 -4.29 18.89
C ARG A 319 -14.95 -5.02 19.95
N ASP A 320 -15.00 -6.34 19.90
CA ASP A 320 -15.75 -7.18 20.84
C ASP A 320 -14.89 -7.55 22.07
N GLY A 321 -13.65 -7.08 22.14
CA GLY A 321 -12.70 -7.40 23.21
C GLY A 321 -12.13 -8.81 23.11
N ARG A 322 -12.21 -9.46 21.94
CA ARG A 322 -11.58 -10.75 21.69
C ARG A 322 -10.13 -10.56 21.25
N LEU A 323 -9.28 -11.49 21.67
CA LEU A 323 -7.87 -11.51 21.29
C LEU A 323 -7.73 -11.73 19.78
N ALA A 324 -7.21 -10.70 19.13
CA ALA A 324 -6.84 -10.65 17.72
C ALA A 324 -5.34 -10.89 17.52
N GLY A 325 -4.55 -10.74 18.59
CA GLY A 325 -3.11 -10.93 18.52
C GLY A 325 -2.39 -10.84 19.85
N LEU A 326 -1.29 -11.56 19.98
CA LEU A 326 -0.41 -11.55 21.15
C LEU A 326 1.05 -11.70 20.69
N TRP A 327 1.90 -10.73 21.02
CA TRP A 327 3.32 -10.75 20.68
C TRP A 327 4.19 -10.36 21.85
N ILE A 328 5.37 -10.96 21.91
CA ILE A 328 6.41 -10.60 22.87
C ILE A 328 7.67 -10.29 22.07
N LYS A 329 8.16 -9.06 22.18
CA LYS A 329 9.30 -8.57 21.39
C LYS A 329 10.17 -7.61 22.21
N PRO A 330 11.42 -7.35 21.80
CA PRO A 330 12.24 -6.31 22.43
C PRO A 330 11.52 -4.97 22.44
N TRP A 331 11.62 -4.23 23.55
CA TRP A 331 10.98 -2.92 23.70
C TRP A 331 11.56 -1.90 22.70
N GLN A 332 10.66 -1.13 22.09
CA GLN A 332 10.98 0.02 21.25
C GLN A 332 10.17 1.22 21.74
N ASP A 333 10.82 2.38 21.87
CA ASP A 333 10.16 3.58 22.40
C ASP A 333 9.07 4.08 21.45
N GLU A 334 9.26 3.89 20.14
CA GLU A 334 8.28 4.17 19.11
C GLU A 334 7.60 2.87 18.63
N MET A 335 6.29 2.92 18.42
CA MET A 335 5.60 1.84 17.70
C MET A 335 5.90 1.96 16.21
N LEU A 336 6.72 1.02 15.70
CA LEU A 336 6.81 0.70 14.27
C LEU A 336 5.63 -0.15 13.81
#